data_AF-W2C8I8-F1
#
_entry.id   AF-W2C8I8-F1
#
_cell.length_a   1.000
_cell.length_b   1.000
_cell.length_c   1.000
_cell.angle_alpha   90.00
_cell.angle_beta   90.00
_cell.angle_gamma   90.00
#
_symmetry.space_group_name_H-M   'P 1'
#
loop_
_entity.id
_entity.type
_entity.pdbx_description
1 polymer ?
#
loop_
_entity_poly.entity_id
_entity_poly.type
_entity_poly.pdbx_seq_one_letter_code
_entity_poly.pdbx_strand_id
1 'polypeptide(L)'
;MNSIRPAYVGPDKVVISAGNAQVPYAQVHNEGFEGDVAIQSYVRSTKGKANKKKADAGDAPGTVKAHTRHMNIPKRQFMGYSRDMADRIKKRLDEAIDGIL
;
A
#
# COMPACT_ATOMS: atom_id res chain seq x y z
N MET A 1 -1.21 9.41 -8.69
CA MET A 1 -1.42 8.79 -10.01
C MET A 1 -1.65 7.31 -9.79
N ASN A 2 -2.83 6.80 -10.12
CA ASN A 2 -3.14 5.38 -10.02
C ASN A 2 -2.75 4.77 -11.35
N SER A 3 -1.69 3.96 -11.40
CA SER A 3 -1.24 3.39 -12.68
C SER A 3 -0.83 1.94 -12.54
N ILE A 4 -1.24 1.14 -13.53
CA ILE A 4 -0.77 -0.22 -13.74
C ILE A 4 0.13 -0.18 -14.97
N ARG A 5 1.38 -0.63 -14.84
CA ARG A 5 2.39 -0.56 -15.91
C ARG A 5 3.26 -1.81 -15.88
N PRO A 6 3.73 -2.30 -17.03
CA PRO A 6 4.83 -3.26 -17.04
C PRO A 6 6.09 -2.55 -16.49
N ALA A 7 6.64 -3.11 -15.41
CA ALA A 7 7.92 -2.68 -14.85
C ALA A 7 9.10 -3.42 -15.51
N TYR A 8 8.86 -4.64 -15.98
CA TYR A 8 9.82 -5.44 -16.73
C TYR A 8 9.09 -6.36 -17.70
N VAL A 9 9.62 -6.48 -18.93
CA VAL A 9 9.15 -7.42 -19.94
C VAL A 9 10.37 -8.18 -20.47
N GLY A 10 10.41 -9.49 -20.22
CA GLY A 10 11.42 -10.39 -20.75
C GLY A 10 10.78 -11.65 -21.32
N PRO A 11 11.55 -12.48 -22.03
CA PRO A 11 11.03 -13.66 -22.72
C PRO A 11 10.30 -14.65 -21.79
N ASP A 12 10.78 -14.79 -20.55
CA ASP A 12 10.25 -15.80 -19.61
C ASP A 12 9.40 -15.21 -18.46
N LYS A 13 9.37 -13.88 -18.32
CA LYS A 13 8.63 -13.22 -17.23
C LYS A 13 8.24 -11.78 -17.56
N VAL A 14 7.04 -11.41 -17.08
CA VAL A 14 6.57 -10.01 -17.05
C VAL A 14 6.34 -9.61 -15.60
N VAL A 15 6.89 -8.47 -15.18
CA VAL A 15 6.63 -7.88 -13.86
C VAL A 15 5.73 -6.67 -14.04
N ILE A 16 4.53 -6.72 -13.45
CA ILE A 16 3.58 -5.59 -13.48
C ILE A 16 3.70 -4.82 -12.18
N SER A 17 3.98 -3.52 -12.28
CA SER A 17 3.88 -2.58 -11.17
C SER A 17 2.51 -1.91 -11.19
N ALA A 18 1.75 -2.03 -10.12
CA ALA A 18 0.43 -1.45 -9.98
C ALA A 18 0.32 -0.58 -8.72
N GLY A 19 -0.21 0.63 -8.90
CA GLY A 19 -0.85 1.41 -7.85
C GLY A 19 -0.23 2.77 -7.55
N ASN A 20 -0.39 3.23 -6.31
CA ASN A 20 -0.10 4.58 -5.82
C ASN A 20 0.39 4.50 -4.35
N ALA A 21 0.52 5.64 -3.67
CA ALA A 21 0.91 5.70 -2.25
C ALA A 21 -0.03 4.94 -1.28
N GLN A 22 -1.21 4.49 -1.73
CA GLN A 22 -2.17 3.73 -0.93
C GLN A 22 -2.00 2.21 -1.10
N VAL A 23 -1.12 1.73 -1.98
CA VAL A 23 -0.86 0.29 -2.17
C VAL A 23 -0.45 -0.40 -0.87
N PRO A 24 0.47 0.16 -0.05
CA PRO A 24 0.84 -0.50 1.21
C PRO A 24 -0.35 -0.65 2.16
N TYR A 25 -1.24 0.36 2.21
CA TYR A 25 -2.46 0.30 3.01
C TYR A 25 -3.43 -0.78 2.50
N ALA A 26 -3.67 -0.82 1.19
CA ALA A 26 -4.55 -1.80 0.57
C ALA A 26 -4.01 -3.23 0.71
N GLN A 27 -2.69 -3.42 0.58
CA GLN A 27 -2.02 -4.70 0.73
C GLN A 27 -2.22 -5.28 2.14
N VAL A 28 -1.95 -4.49 3.18
CA VAL A 28 -2.11 -4.90 4.58
C VAL A 28 -3.54 -5.36 4.87
N HIS A 29 -4.55 -4.71 4.29
CA HIS A 29 -5.93 -5.16 4.43
C HIS A 29 -6.27 -6.37 3.57
N ASN A 30 -5.72 -6.51 2.37
CA ASN A 30 -5.99 -7.65 1.47
C ASN A 30 -5.35 -8.96 1.95
N GLU A 31 -4.15 -8.89 2.52
CA GLU A 31 -3.36 -10.05 2.95
C GLU A 31 -3.54 -10.35 4.44
N GLY A 32 -3.91 -9.33 5.22
CA GLY A 32 -3.85 -9.37 6.68
C GLY A 32 -2.45 -9.01 7.17
N PHE A 33 -2.35 -8.67 8.46
CA PHE A 33 -1.09 -8.39 9.12
C PHE A 33 -1.18 -8.72 10.61
N GLU A 34 -0.17 -9.40 11.13
CA GLU A 34 -0.01 -9.61 12.56
C GLU A 34 1.44 -9.36 12.94
N GLY A 35 1.67 -8.48 13.90
CA GLY A 35 3.02 -8.16 14.36
C GLY A 35 3.15 -6.78 14.98
N ASP A 36 4.38 -6.47 15.38
CA ASP A 36 4.72 -5.22 16.04
C ASP A 36 5.10 -4.13 15.04
N VAL A 37 4.53 -2.94 15.22
CA VAL A 37 4.83 -1.78 14.40
C VAL A 37 5.34 -0.65 15.28
N ALA A 38 6.53 -0.16 14.93
CA ALA A 38 7.12 1.03 15.55
C ALA A 38 6.44 2.29 15.01
N ILE A 39 5.78 3.03 15.90
CA ILE A 39 5.09 4.28 15.58
C ILE A 39 6.02 5.43 15.98
N GLN A 40 6.36 6.27 15.01
CA GLN A 40 7.16 7.46 15.25
C GLN A 40 6.35 8.51 16.02
N SER A 41 7.06 9.32 16.80
CA SER A 41 6.43 10.42 17.52
C SER A 41 5.88 11.46 16.55
N TYR A 42 4.69 11.99 16.81
CA TYR A 42 4.02 12.96 15.94
C TYR A 42 3.37 14.08 16.74
N VAL A 43 3.45 15.32 16.25
CA VAL A 43 2.80 16.49 16.84
C VAL A 43 1.48 16.74 16.11
N ARG A 44 0.36 16.65 16.82
CA ARG A 44 -0.96 16.91 16.22
C ARG A 44 -1.13 18.40 15.95
N SER A 45 -1.65 18.74 14.76
CA SER A 45 -2.13 20.09 14.48
C SER A 45 -3.45 20.32 15.20
N THR A 46 -3.47 21.18 16.23
CA THR A 46 -4.70 21.66 16.85
C THR A 46 -5.10 22.99 16.19
N LYS A 47 -6.41 23.17 15.91
CA LYS A 47 -6.92 24.46 15.40
C LYS A 47 -6.52 25.56 16.39
N GLY A 48 -5.59 26.44 15.99
CA GLY A 48 -5.24 27.62 16.77
C GLY A 48 -3.78 28.07 16.71
N LYS A 49 -2.81 27.21 16.41
CA LYS A 49 -1.40 27.65 16.24
C LYS A 49 -0.70 26.92 15.11
N ALA A 50 -0.46 27.66 14.03
CA ALA A 50 0.29 27.22 12.88
C ALA A 50 1.71 26.80 13.28
N ASN A 51 2.16 25.70 12.68
CA ASN A 51 3.55 25.41 12.36
C ASN A 51 4.56 25.52 13.51
N LYS A 52 4.68 24.46 14.31
CA LYS A 52 5.99 24.13 14.86
C LYS A 52 6.55 22.90 14.15
N LYS A 53 7.61 23.17 13.39
CA LYS A 53 8.48 22.21 12.69
C LYS A 53 8.86 21.06 13.64
N LYS A 54 9.23 19.95 13.00
CA LYS A 54 9.84 18.72 13.54
C LYS A 54 10.85 18.98 14.67
N ALA A 55 10.35 19.27 15.86
CA ALA A 55 11.09 19.15 17.10
C ALA A 55 10.58 17.85 17.71
N ASP A 56 11.51 17.01 18.15
CA ASP A 56 11.24 15.75 18.84
C ASP A 56 10.05 15.93 19.76
N ALA A 57 9.03 15.09 19.59
CA ALA A 57 7.75 15.28 20.25
C ALA A 57 7.89 14.97 21.76
N GLY A 58 8.53 15.88 22.49
CA GLY A 58 8.60 15.90 23.94
C GLY A 58 7.22 16.15 24.55
N ASP A 59 7.18 16.41 25.86
CA ASP A 59 5.97 16.58 26.67
C ASP A 59 5.07 17.80 26.32
N ALA A 60 5.14 18.32 25.09
CA ALA A 60 4.25 19.38 24.63
C ALA A 60 2.79 18.88 24.55
N PRO A 61 1.80 19.66 25.04
CA PRO A 61 0.40 19.26 25.01
C PRO A 61 -0.07 19.06 23.57
N GLY A 62 -0.50 17.84 23.24
CA GLY A 62 -0.92 17.44 21.90
C GLY A 62 0.05 16.55 21.14
N THR A 63 1.21 16.20 21.71
CA THR A 63 2.17 15.25 21.12
C THR A 63 1.79 13.79 21.36
N VAL A 64 2.14 12.94 20.39
CA VAL A 64 2.12 11.48 20.52
C VAL A 64 3.58 11.02 20.58
N LYS A 65 3.99 10.39 21.67
CA LYS A 65 5.34 9.84 21.83
C LYS A 65 5.51 8.60 20.96
N ALA A 66 6.77 8.34 20.57
CA ALA A 66 7.10 7.11 19.85
C ALA A 66 6.82 5.90 20.75
N HIS A 67 6.22 4.86 20.19
CA HIS A 67 5.92 3.61 20.88
C HIS A 67 5.75 2.47 19.89
N THR A 68 5.86 1.24 20.37
CA THR A 68 5.57 0.04 19.59
C THR A 68 4.14 -0.41 19.86
N ARG A 69 3.43 -0.80 18.81
CA ARG A 69 2.08 -1.35 18.92
C ARG A 69 2.01 -2.71 18.24
N HIS A 70 1.54 -3.71 18.98
CA HIS A 70 1.12 -4.97 18.40
C HIS A 70 -0.18 -4.76 17.61
N MET A 71 -0.16 -5.02 16.31
CA MET A 71 -1.31 -4.90 15.43
C MET A 71 -1.74 -6.29 14.95
N ASN A 72 -3.05 -6.52 14.99
CA ASN A 72 -3.69 -7.67 14.34
C ASN A 72 -4.77 -7.14 13.39
N ILE A 73 -4.49 -7.23 12.09
CA ILE A 73 -5.34 -6.78 11.00
C ILE A 73 -5.82 -8.04 10.28
N PRO A 74 -7.12 -8.36 10.34
CA PRO A 74 -7.63 -9.54 9.66
C PRO A 74 -7.58 -9.36 8.14
N LYS A 75 -7.35 -10.47 7.46
CA LYS A 75 -7.39 -10.56 6.00
C LYS A 75 -8.78 -10.21 5.46
N ARG A 76 -8.86 -9.21 4.58
CA ARG A 76 -10.07 -8.72 3.90
C ARG A 76 -9.81 -8.57 2.41
N GLN A 77 -9.97 -9.66 1.66
CA GLN A 77 -9.81 -9.61 0.21
C GLN A 77 -10.94 -8.76 -0.40
N PHE A 78 -10.57 -7.65 -1.04
CA PHE A 78 -11.53 -6.78 -1.73
C PHE A 78 -12.29 -7.52 -2.84
N MET A 79 -11.60 -8.46 -3.52
CA MET A 79 -12.18 -9.37 -4.50
C MET A 79 -11.56 -10.76 -4.32
N GLY A 80 -12.39 -11.79 -4.24
CA GLY A 80 -11.94 -13.19 -4.25
C GLY A 80 -11.50 -13.65 -5.64
N TYR A 81 -11.07 -14.92 -5.75
CA TYR A 81 -10.78 -15.50 -7.05
C TYR A 81 -12.04 -15.54 -7.93
N SER A 82 -11.93 -15.03 -9.15
CA SER A 82 -12.97 -15.09 -10.17
C SER A 82 -12.39 -15.69 -11.43
N ARG A 83 -13.02 -16.77 -11.90
CA ARG A 83 -12.62 -17.45 -13.14
C ARG A 83 -12.71 -16.51 -14.34
N ASP A 84 -13.82 -15.80 -14.48
CA ASP A 84 -14.03 -14.85 -15.59
C ASP A 84 -12.96 -13.74 -15.61
N MET A 85 -12.56 -13.26 -14.43
CA MET A 85 -11.48 -12.27 -14.33
C MET A 85 -10.14 -12.87 -14.71
N ALA A 86 -9.84 -14.10 -14.26
CA ALA A 86 -8.61 -14.80 -14.65
C ALA A 86 -8.55 -15.04 -16.15
N ASP A 87 -9.65 -15.47 -16.77
CA ASP A 87 -9.75 -15.71 -18.20
C ASP A 87 -9.59 -14.40 -19.01
N ARG A 88 -10.17 -13.29 -18.54
CA ARG A 88 -9.97 -11.96 -19.14
C ARG A 88 -8.54 -11.47 -19.02
N ILE A 89 -7.89 -11.69 -17.88
CA ILE A 89 -6.48 -11.32 -17.67
C ILE A 89 -5.61 -12.13 -18.64
N LYS A 90 -5.82 -13.45 -18.72
CA LYS A 90 -5.09 -14.32 -19.64
C LYS A 90 -5.25 -13.86 -21.09
N LYS A 91 -6.49 -13.66 -21.55
CA LYS A 91 -6.77 -13.17 -22.91
C LYS A 91 -6.03 -11.86 -23.23
N ARG A 92 -6.04 -10.89 -22.31
CA ARG A 92 -5.36 -9.60 -22.52
C ARG A 92 -3.83 -9.73 -22.56
N LEU A 93 -3.26 -10.68 -21.81
CA LEU A 93 -1.83 -10.97 -21.85
C LEU A 93 -1.46 -11.63 -23.18
N ASP A 94 -2.23 -12.61 -23.63
CA ASP A 94 -2.03 -13.31 -24.90
C ASP A 94 -2.10 -12.31 -26.08
N GLU A 95 -3.14 -11.46 -26.13
CA GLU A 95 -3.27 -10.40 -27.16
C GLU A 95 -2.10 -9.41 -27.15
N ALA A 96 -1.55 -9.07 -25.98
CA ALA A 96 -0.42 -8.16 -25.88
C ALA A 96 0.89 -8.81 -26.34
N ILE A 97 1.05 -10.12 -26.15
CA ILE A 97 2.21 -10.88 -26.64
C ILE A 97 2.14 -11.03 -28.16
N ASP A 98 0.97 -11.39 -28.69
CA ASP A 98 0.74 -11.54 -30.14
C ASP A 98 0.98 -10.22 -30.90
N GLY A 99 0.71 -9.07 -30.28
CA GLY A 99 0.99 -7.77 -30.89
C GLY A 99 2.45 -7.30 -30.81
N ILE A 100 3.31 -8.01 -30.07
CA ILE A 100 4.76 -7.74 -29.98
C ILE A 100 5.53 -8.61 -31.00
N LEU A 101 4.98 -9.78 -31.36
CA LEU A 101 5.50 -10.67 -32.41
C LEU A 101 5.04 -10.23 -33.81
#